data_AF-A0A1A8DJC1-F1
#
_entry.id   AF-A0A1A8DJC1-F1
#
_cell.length_a   1.000
_cell.length_b   1.000
_cell.length_c   1.000
_cell.angle_alpha   90.00
_cell.angle_beta   90.00
_cell.angle_gamma   90.00
#
_symmetry.space_group_name_H-M   'P 1'
#
loop_
_entity.id
_entity.type
_entity.pdbx_description
1 polymer ?
#
loop_
_entity_poly.entity_id
_entity_poly.type
_entity_poly.pdbx_seq_one_letter_code
_entity_poly.pdbx_strand_id
1 'polypeptide(L)'
;MKKSNQSRRVIQDSGSLAVQQLEKAGWIRKFCGRGIFRELWRSRYVILKGDHLFISDKEVKDERKAQEVFDLADYERSEELRKAKSRSKKNHSRFTVLRCRHRGNTVPN
;
A
#
# COMPACT_ATOMS: atom_id res chain seq x y z
N MET A 1 -41.33 -23.12 5.25
CA MET A 1 -41.26 -22.43 6.56
C MET A 1 -39.93 -22.74 7.22
N LYS A 2 -39.04 -21.76 7.42
CA LYS A 2 -38.32 -21.42 8.67
C LYS A 2 -37.39 -20.23 8.37
N LYS A 3 -37.68 -19.08 9.00
CA LYS A 3 -36.89 -17.84 8.98
C LYS A 3 -35.77 -17.93 10.03
N SER A 4 -34.65 -17.24 9.79
CA SER A 4 -33.79 -16.63 10.83
C SER A 4 -32.81 -15.67 10.14
N ASN A 5 -33.12 -14.37 10.06
CA ASN A 5 -32.89 -13.28 11.03
C ASN A 5 -31.53 -12.57 10.87
N GLN A 6 -31.69 -11.30 10.47
CA GLN A 6 -30.80 -10.14 10.58
C GLN A 6 -29.71 -10.23 11.67
N SER A 7 -28.51 -9.79 11.31
CA SER A 7 -27.71 -9.00 12.24
C SER A 7 -27.19 -7.74 11.55
N ARG A 8 -27.84 -6.63 11.92
CA ARG A 8 -27.34 -5.25 12.04
C ARG A 8 -26.49 -4.67 10.89
N ARG A 9 -27.16 -3.79 10.14
CA ARG A 9 -26.56 -2.55 9.63
C ARG A 9 -25.94 -1.82 10.83
N VAL A 10 -24.62 -1.75 10.90
CA VAL A 10 -23.94 -0.82 11.79
C VAL A 10 -23.78 0.47 11.00
N ILE A 11 -24.72 1.38 11.23
CA ILE A 11 -24.56 2.81 11.00
C ILE A 11 -23.56 3.26 12.07
N GLN A 12 -22.35 3.67 11.67
CA GLN A 12 -21.48 4.43 12.55
C GLN A 12 -21.75 5.91 12.30
N ASP A 13 -22.04 6.54 13.43
CA ASP A 13 -22.50 7.89 13.66
C ASP A 13 -21.47 8.94 13.22
N SER A 14 -22.01 10.06 12.75
CA SER A 14 -21.34 11.29 12.36
C SER A 14 -20.63 11.96 13.54
N GLY A 15 -19.34 12.29 13.38
CA GLY A 15 -18.66 13.16 14.35
C GLY A 15 -17.13 13.25 14.27
N SER A 16 -16.56 13.67 13.14
CA SER A 16 -15.40 14.59 13.16
C SER A 16 -15.16 15.15 11.76
N LEU A 17 -15.40 16.44 11.62
CA LEU A 17 -14.92 17.27 10.51
C LEU A 17 -13.42 17.50 10.71
N ALA A 18 -12.62 16.48 10.46
CA ALA A 18 -11.25 16.63 10.02
C ALA A 18 -11.20 15.87 8.71
N VAL A 19 -10.61 16.47 7.68
CA VAL A 19 -10.29 15.81 6.40
C VAL A 19 -9.97 14.36 6.71
N GLN A 20 -10.85 13.42 6.30
CA GLN A 20 -10.62 12.00 6.47
C GLN A 20 -9.30 11.73 5.74
N GLN A 21 -8.19 11.78 6.48
CA GLN A 21 -6.89 11.38 5.99
C GLN A 21 -7.15 9.98 5.49
N LEU A 22 -7.13 9.79 4.16
CA LEU A 22 -7.62 8.60 3.51
C LEU A 22 -6.63 7.47 3.84
N GLU A 23 -6.75 6.92 5.04
CA GLU A 23 -5.84 5.94 5.59
C GLU A 23 -6.22 4.59 5.00
N LYS A 24 -5.28 4.00 4.25
CA LYS A 24 -5.48 2.70 3.63
C LYS A 24 -4.41 1.75 4.15
N ALA A 25 -4.86 0.67 4.76
CA ALA A 25 -3.97 -0.36 5.30
C ALA A 25 -4.26 -1.72 4.66
N GLY A 26 -3.24 -2.57 4.60
CA GLY A 26 -3.44 -3.96 4.21
C GLY A 26 -2.16 -4.69 3.82
N TRP A 27 -2.32 -5.99 3.59
CA TRP A 27 -1.24 -6.87 3.17
C TRP A 27 -1.00 -6.79 1.66
N ILE A 28 0.26 -6.59 1.28
CA ILE A 28 0.70 -6.68 -0.11
C ILE A 28 1.90 -7.62 -0.24
N ARG A 29 2.16 -8.07 -1.47
CA ARG A 29 3.41 -8.75 -1.84
C ARG A 29 4.39 -7.72 -2.37
N LYS A 30 5.43 -7.40 -1.60
CA LYS A 30 6.49 -6.48 -2.00
C LYS A 30 7.64 -7.23 -2.66
N PHE A 31 8.17 -6.68 -3.75
CA PHE A 31 9.40 -7.15 -4.37
C PHE A 31 10.60 -6.75 -3.49
N CYS A 32 11.45 -7.72 -3.17
CA CYS A 32 12.60 -7.55 -2.29
C CYS A 32 13.93 -7.86 -3.01
N GLY A 33 13.92 -7.89 -4.35
CA GLY A 33 15.10 -8.20 -5.16
C GLY A 33 15.02 -9.56 -5.85
N ARG A 34 16.14 -9.98 -6.46
CA ARG A 34 16.26 -11.24 -7.19
C ARG A 34 17.26 -12.14 -6.45
N GLY A 35 16.78 -13.29 -5.98
CA GLY A 35 17.67 -14.34 -5.47
C GLY A 35 18.33 -15.10 -6.62
N ILE A 36 19.16 -16.09 -6.27
CA ILE A 36 19.98 -16.84 -7.24
C ILE A 36 19.12 -17.52 -8.32
N PHE A 37 17.93 -18.01 -7.97
CA PHE A 37 17.07 -18.75 -8.89
C PHE A 37 15.73 -18.08 -9.22
N ARG A 38 15.25 -17.14 -8.40
CA ARG A 38 13.92 -16.53 -8.53
C ARG A 38 13.85 -15.14 -7.92
N GLU A 39 12.87 -14.36 -8.38
CA GLU A 39 12.49 -13.10 -7.73
C GLU A 39 12.02 -13.35 -6.29
N LEU A 40 12.49 -12.52 -5.35
CA LEU A 40 12.11 -12.56 -3.96
C LEU A 40 10.92 -11.63 -3.72
N TRP A 41 9.80 -12.22 -3.34
CA TRP A 41 8.58 -11.50 -3.00
C TRP A 41 8.14 -11.89 -1.59
N ARG A 42 7.95 -10.91 -0.71
CA ARG A 42 7.56 -11.15 0.68
C ARG A 42 6.24 -10.46 0.99
N SER A 43 5.48 -11.05 1.92
CA SER A 43 4.29 -10.38 2.47
C SER A 43 4.74 -9.22 3.34
N ARG A 44 4.11 -8.06 3.17
CA ARG A 44 4.34 -6.86 3.98
C ARG A 44 3.00 -6.23 4.31
N TYR A 45 2.83 -5.84 5.56
CA TYR A 45 1.73 -4.99 5.95
C TYR A 45 2.11 -3.55 5.59
N VAL A 46 1.21 -2.86 4.90
CA VAL A 46 1.45 -1.50 4.42
C VAL A 46 0.34 -0.59 4.89
N ILE A 47 0.72 0.59 5.39
CA ILE A 47 -0.19 1.68 5.74
C ILE A 47 0.17 2.89 4.88
N LEU A 48 -0.81 3.38 4.13
CA LEU A 48 -0.76 4.68 3.48
C LEU A 48 -1.42 5.70 4.41
N LYS A 49 -0.66 6.71 4.82
CA LYS A 49 -1.16 7.81 5.66
C LYS A 49 -0.54 9.12 5.21
N GLY A 50 -1.40 10.04 4.76
CA GLY A 50 -0.95 11.27 4.10
C GLY A 50 0.01 10.95 2.96
N ASP A 51 1.16 11.60 2.97
CA ASP A 51 2.20 11.42 1.95
C ASP A 51 3.21 10.33 2.32
N HIS A 52 2.91 9.45 3.27
CA HIS A 52 3.83 8.41 3.71
C HIS A 52 3.27 7.00 3.53
N LEU A 53 4.15 6.07 3.12
CA LEU A 53 3.91 4.63 3.11
C LEU A 53 4.80 3.96 4.15
N PHE A 54 4.16 3.38 5.17
CA PHE A 54 4.80 2.60 6.22
C PHE A 54 4.74 1.12 5.87
N ILE A 55 5.86 0.41 5.95
CA ILE A 55 5.94 -1.01 5.59
C ILE A 55 6.48 -1.81 6.76
N SER A 56 5.77 -2.89 7.10
CA SER A 56 6.10 -3.77 8.21
C SER A 56 5.98 -5.26 7.88
N ASP A 57 6.70 -6.10 8.62
CA ASP A 57 6.54 -7.57 8.54
C ASP A 57 5.28 -8.09 9.26
N LYS A 58 4.76 -7.30 10.20
CA LYS A 58 3.59 -7.63 11.03
C LYS A 58 2.53 -6.54 10.87
N GLU A 59 1.29 -6.89 11.16
CA GLU A 59 0.21 -5.91 11.26
C GLU A 59 0.42 -5.06 12.52
N VAL A 60 0.87 -3.83 12.32
CA VAL A 60 1.10 -2.83 13.37
C VAL A 60 0.43 -1.55 12.94
N LYS A 61 -0.30 -0.91 13.86
CA LYS A 61 -0.92 0.40 13.63
C LYS A 61 -0.01 1.57 14.02
N ASP A 62 1.03 1.27 14.79
CA ASP A 62 2.00 2.26 15.27
C ASP A 62 3.09 2.47 14.22
N GLU A 63 3.10 3.67 13.64
CA GLU A 63 4.07 4.11 12.63
C GLU A 63 5.52 3.96 13.08
N ARG A 64 5.79 4.12 14.39
CA ARG A 64 7.15 4.02 14.96
C ARG A 64 7.73 2.61 14.88
N LYS A 65 6.89 1.61 14.62
CA LYS A 65 7.28 0.20 14.50
C LYS A 65 7.51 -0.22 13.05
N ALA A 66 7.32 0.68 12.09
CA ALA A 66 7.57 0.39 10.69
C ALA A 66 9.05 0.13 10.42
N GLN A 67 9.34 -0.94 9.67
CA GLN A 67 10.70 -1.26 9.23
C GLN A 67 11.17 -0.34 8.11
N GLU A 68 10.26 0.07 7.23
CA GLU A 68 10.57 0.98 6.12
C GLU A 68 9.50 2.09 6.08
N VAL A 69 9.93 3.32 5.80
CA VAL A 69 9.06 4.48 5.59
C VAL A 69 9.44 5.11 4.26
N PHE A 70 8.43 5.33 3.41
CA PHE A 70 8.60 5.98 2.12
C PHE A 70 7.81 7.28 2.10
N ASP A 71 8.50 8.38 1.79
CA ASP A 71 7.86 9.65 1.46
C ASP A 71 7.39 9.60 0.01
N LEU A 72 6.10 9.82 -0.24
CA LEU A 72 5.50 9.83 -1.57
C LEU A 72 5.95 11.02 -2.40
N ALA A 73 6.45 12.10 -1.79
CA ALA A 73 7.05 13.22 -2.51
C ALA A 73 8.33 12.82 -3.28
N ASP A 74 9.00 11.74 -2.84
CA ASP A 74 10.13 11.16 -3.58
C ASP A 74 9.69 10.41 -4.86
N TYR A 75 8.38 10.19 -5.06
CA TYR A 75 7.84 9.40 -6.14
C TYR A 75 7.00 10.24 -7.10
N GLU A 76 7.28 10.08 -8.39
CA GLU A 76 6.64 10.87 -9.44
C GLU A 76 5.26 10.32 -9.80
N ARG A 77 5.16 9.00 -9.96
CA ARG A 77 3.92 8.35 -10.40
C ARG A 77 3.85 6.87 -10.02
N SER A 78 2.64 6.35 -10.00
CA SER A 78 2.36 4.91 -9.94
C SER A 78 1.83 4.40 -11.27
N GLU A 79 2.20 3.18 -11.65
CA GLU A 79 1.78 2.54 -12.89
C GLU A 79 1.19 1.15 -12.60
N GLU A 80 -0.03 0.90 -13.08
CA GLU A 80 -0.64 -0.43 -13.01
C GLU A 80 0.01 -1.35 -14.05
N LEU A 81 0.60 -2.45 -13.57
CA LEU A 81 1.25 -3.44 -14.43
C LEU A 81 0.24 -4.50 -14.87
N ARG A 82 -0.24 -4.39 -16.10
CA ARG A 82 -1.12 -5.39 -16.71
C ARG A 82 -0.31 -6.43 -17.47
N LYS A 83 -0.55 -7.72 -17.22
CA LYS A 83 -0.06 -8.76 -18.13
C LYS A 83 -0.83 -8.67 -19.44
N ALA A 84 -0.14 -8.36 -20.54
CA ALA A 84 -0.70 -8.45 -21.88
C ALA A 84 -1.33 -9.84 -22.07
N LYS A 85 -2.62 -9.88 -22.44
CA LYS A 85 -3.44 -11.09 -22.67
C LYS A 85 -3.97 -11.85 -21.43
N SER A 86 -3.83 -11.35 -20.19
CA SER A 86 -4.47 -12.03 -19.04
C SER A 86 -5.78 -11.36 -18.62
N ARG A 87 -6.90 -12.08 -18.76
CA ARG A 87 -8.24 -11.64 -18.29
C ARG A 87 -8.48 -11.92 -16.80
N SER A 88 -7.52 -12.51 -16.08
CA SER A 88 -7.70 -12.82 -14.65
C SER A 88 -7.52 -11.56 -13.79
N LYS A 89 -8.51 -11.32 -12.91
CA LYS A 89 -8.54 -10.25 -11.90
C LYS A 89 -7.29 -10.23 -11.00
N LYS A 90 -6.60 -11.37 -10.84
CA LYS A 90 -5.33 -11.47 -10.11
C LYS A 90 -4.24 -10.58 -10.70
N ASN A 91 -4.27 -10.29 -11.99
CA ASN A 91 -3.26 -9.48 -12.67
C ASN A 91 -3.53 -7.96 -12.62
N HIS A 92 -4.68 -7.54 -12.09
CA HIS A 92 -5.03 -6.13 -11.90
C HIS A 92 -4.57 -5.57 -10.54
N SER A 93 -3.81 -6.36 -9.78
CA SER A 93 -3.37 -6.01 -8.43
C SER A 93 -1.87 -5.74 -8.32
N ARG A 94 -1.16 -5.63 -9.45
CA ARG A 94 0.26 -5.32 -9.49
C ARG A 94 0.46 -3.91 -10.01
N PHE A 95 1.29 -3.16 -9.31
CA PHE A 95 1.69 -1.83 -9.71
C PHE A 95 3.18 -1.65 -9.41
N THR A 96 3.77 -0.63 -10.03
CA THR A 96 5.09 -0.11 -9.66
C THR A 96 4.93 1.36 -9.27
N VAL A 97 5.85 1.84 -8.43
CA VAL A 97 5.94 3.27 -8.10
C VAL A 97 7.29 3.75 -8.58
N LEU A 98 7.30 4.80 -9.38
CA LEU A 98 8.50 5.35 -10.01
C LEU A 98 9.01 6.52 -9.18
N ARG A 99 10.29 6.47 -8.81
CA ARG A 99 10.95 7.54 -8.08
C ARG A 99 11.22 8.74 -8.99
N CYS A 100 11.11 9.95 -8.47
CA CYS A 100 11.49 11.19 -9.16
C CYS A 100 12.93 11.08 -9.70
N ARG A 101 13.14 11.37 -10.99
CA ARG A 101 14.46 11.36 -11.62
C ARG A 101 15.36 12.51 -11.18
N HIS A 102 14.76 13.60 -10.72
CA HIS A 102 15.47 14.76 -10.21
C HIS A 102 15.29 14.84 -8.70
N ARG A 103 16.25 14.29 -7.94
CA ARG A 103 16.52 14.88 -6.63
C ARG A 103 17.02 16.29 -6.94
N GLY A 104 16.19 17.30 -6.71
CA GLY A 104 16.62 18.69 -6.85
C GLY A 104 17.87 18.90 -6.01
N ASN A 105 19.01 18.99 -6.69
CA ASN A 105 20.26 19.59 -6.23
C ASN A 105 20.72 19.24 -4.79
N THR A 106 21.51 18.17 -4.63
CA THR A 106 22.50 18.13 -3.55
C THR A 106 23.88 18.21 -4.19
N VAL A 107 24.48 19.39 -4.06
CA VAL A 107 25.82 19.81 -4.49
C VAL A 107 26.86 18.68 -4.36
N PRO A 108 27.69 18.41 -5.39
CA PRO A 108 28.84 17.51 -5.24
C PRO A 108 29.94 18.21 -4.43
N ASN A 109 30.52 17.50 -3.47
CA ASN A 109 31.78 17.88 -2.82
C ASN A 109 32.92 17.17 -3.54
#